data_AF-A0A942BPA4-F1
#
_entry.id   AF-A0A942BPA4-F1
#
_cell.length_a   1.000
_cell.length_b   1.000
_cell.length_c   1.000
_cell.angle_alpha   90.00
_cell.angle_beta   90.00
_cell.angle_gamma   90.00
#
_symmetry.space_group_name_H-M   'P 1'
#
loop_
_entity.id
_entity.type
_entity.pdbx_description
1 polymer ?
#
loop_
_entity_poly.entity_id
_entity_poly.type
_entity_poly.pdbx_seq_one_letter_code
_entity_poly.pdbx_strand_id
1 'polypeptide(L)'
;MPLLATLTCLVALRGGQGSPPNLPDLIEKVKPSVVSLRVDVDDKMMSTGTGFIVSTDGRVVTAAHVVEKYQSIEATFDDGTKKKVPTVEYVDAERDIAILKLEPGTYKPCALGDSNTLRDGDTVLAIGSPYGLAFTSTIGIVSARRPLDWQKMLPKGTPPTYIQFSAAISPGNSGGPLFDLKGNVIGVNVFKRKEGENLNFAVAINEVKSMLTIQRQTGTERWVVVSSKRKKPLTDQAYVIYRGENLMEAKKEIQERLDNGWRITNLAEGTNRWVVLYAKGINYGEQQLFRSTTFPTDEIKKRWSNGYYVTTCVYGTNAWNIVFTKSSEFKNQSYNVNSVYDKEWVQKKWADGFTIATLETSGPNIIHLMDQKSDARVDTSWTTATQIDQKQIREKKEKKEFLVSVHNFKGDWLLVFARDPEIEDQSVTFGNVYPEEWIKAQWKKGWDITVIR
;
A
#
# COMPACT_ATOMS: atom_id res chain seq x y z
N MET A 1 -3.43 -83.61 13.62
CA MET A 1 -2.34 -82.76 13.12
C MET A 1 -2.78 -82.13 11.81
N PRO A 2 -2.83 -80.80 11.75
CA PRO A 2 -2.09 -80.12 10.69
C PRO A 2 -1.15 -79.04 11.26
N LEU A 3 -0.03 -78.87 10.57
CA LEU A 3 1.04 -77.92 10.85
C LEU A 3 0.53 -76.47 10.80
N LEU A 4 0.85 -75.70 11.83
CA LEU A 4 0.76 -74.25 11.86
C LEU A 4 2.00 -73.68 11.15
N ALA A 5 1.82 -73.03 10.00
CA ALA A 5 2.87 -72.24 9.37
C ALA A 5 2.82 -70.81 9.93
N THR A 6 3.72 -70.46 10.84
CA THR A 6 3.92 -69.08 11.31
C THR A 6 4.67 -68.29 10.23
N LEU A 7 3.96 -67.37 9.59
CA LEU A 7 4.55 -66.40 8.66
C LEU A 7 5.12 -65.22 9.48
N THR A 8 6.42 -65.24 9.77
CA THR A 8 7.11 -64.12 10.42
C THR A 8 7.37 -63.04 9.37
N CYS A 9 6.56 -61.99 9.36
CA CYS A 9 6.78 -60.83 8.49
C CYS A 9 7.90 -59.96 9.10
N LEU A 10 9.11 -60.06 8.54
CA LEU A 10 10.23 -59.19 8.89
C LEU A 10 9.99 -57.81 8.25
N VAL A 11 9.52 -56.84 9.03
CA VAL A 11 9.45 -55.43 8.59
C VAL A 11 10.86 -54.87 8.63
N ALA A 12 11.46 -54.69 7.45
CA ALA A 12 12.69 -53.92 7.29
C ALA A 12 12.42 -52.44 7.64
N LEU A 13 12.89 -51.99 8.80
CA LEU A 13 12.98 -50.58 9.16
C LEU A 13 13.95 -49.89 8.19
N ARG A 14 13.41 -49.31 7.11
CA ARG A 14 14.13 -48.28 6.35
C ARG A 14 14.23 -47.04 7.23
N GLY A 15 15.44 -46.76 7.71
CA GLY A 15 15.78 -45.51 8.35
C GLY A 15 15.51 -44.32 7.44
N GLY A 16 15.00 -43.24 8.03
CA GLY A 16 14.88 -41.94 7.35
C GLY A 16 13.57 -41.18 7.54
N GLN A 17 12.99 -41.14 8.74
CA GLN A 17 12.17 -40.01 9.15
C GLN A 17 12.58 -39.66 10.60
N GLY A 18 13.15 -38.47 10.80
CA GLY A 18 13.40 -37.97 12.14
C GLY A 18 12.10 -37.98 12.93
N SER A 19 12.17 -38.34 14.21
CA SER A 19 11.03 -38.28 15.12
C SER A 19 10.30 -36.94 14.94
N PRO A 20 8.96 -36.92 14.90
CA PRO A 20 8.23 -35.66 14.83
C PRO A 20 8.73 -34.77 15.97
N PRO A 21 9.02 -33.48 15.69
CA PRO A 21 9.58 -32.59 16.70
C PRO A 21 8.72 -32.59 17.95
N ASN A 22 9.39 -32.68 19.10
CA ASN A 22 8.75 -32.61 20.40
C ASN A 22 8.01 -31.27 20.51
N LEU A 23 6.71 -31.31 20.81
CA LEU A 23 5.86 -30.11 20.80
C LEU A 23 6.35 -29.01 21.77
N PRO A 24 6.79 -29.31 23.01
CA PRO A 24 7.53 -28.39 23.86
C PRO A 24 8.70 -27.68 23.16
N ASP A 25 9.62 -28.43 22.55
CA ASP A 25 10.80 -27.87 21.87
C ASP A 25 10.39 -26.98 20.69
N LEU A 26 9.34 -27.37 19.97
CA LEU A 26 8.77 -26.56 18.90
C LEU A 26 8.23 -25.22 19.44
N ILE A 27 7.45 -25.25 20.52
CA ILE A 27 6.90 -24.05 21.15
C ILE A 27 8.04 -23.14 21.62
N GLU A 28 9.03 -23.67 22.35
CA GLU A 28 10.19 -22.91 22.81
C GLU A 28 10.97 -22.28 21.65
N LYS A 29 11.09 -23.00 20.53
CA LYS A 29 11.78 -22.50 19.34
C LYS A 29 11.08 -21.28 18.73
N VAL A 30 9.75 -21.31 18.60
CA VAL A 30 8.98 -20.30 17.83
C VAL A 30 8.43 -19.16 18.69
N LYS A 31 8.23 -19.38 19.99
CA LYS A 31 7.63 -18.39 20.91
C LYS A 31 8.33 -17.02 20.91
N PRO A 32 9.68 -16.91 20.86
CA PRO A 32 10.36 -15.61 20.82
C PRO A 32 10.11 -14.78 19.55
N SER A 33 9.51 -15.38 18.52
CA SER A 33 9.16 -14.71 17.27
C SER A 33 7.70 -14.25 17.23
N VAL A 34 6.92 -14.54 18.27
CA VAL A 34 5.51 -14.14 18.40
C VAL A 34 5.43 -12.94 19.35
N VAL A 35 4.52 -12.01 19.10
CA VAL A 35 4.33 -10.83 19.94
C VAL A 35 2.85 -10.62 20.26
N SER A 36 2.58 -10.18 21.49
CA SER A 36 1.27 -9.67 21.90
C SER A 36 1.16 -8.21 21.50
N LEU A 37 0.11 -7.84 20.78
CA LEU A 37 -0.13 -6.47 20.34
C LEU A 37 -1.20 -5.82 21.22
N ARG A 38 -0.86 -4.65 21.76
CA ARG A 38 -1.80 -3.75 22.42
C ARG A 38 -2.01 -2.54 21.53
N VAL A 39 -3.26 -2.19 21.28
CA VAL A 39 -3.65 -1.04 20.45
C VAL A 39 -4.52 -0.10 21.28
N ASP A 40 -4.02 1.12 21.47
CA ASP A 40 -4.68 2.17 22.24
C ASP A 40 -5.25 3.25 21.30
N VAL A 41 -6.42 3.80 21.67
CA VAL A 41 -7.11 4.92 21.00
C VAL A 41 -7.60 5.88 22.08
N ASP A 42 -7.27 7.16 21.95
CA ASP A 42 -7.60 8.22 22.92
C ASP A 42 -7.18 7.85 24.36
N ASP A 43 -5.97 7.31 24.50
CA ASP A 43 -5.38 6.79 25.76
C ASP A 43 -6.19 5.68 26.45
N LYS A 44 -7.13 5.05 25.75
CA LYS A 44 -7.88 3.87 26.21
C LYS A 44 -7.51 2.64 25.39
N MET A 45 -7.37 1.50 26.07
CA MET A 45 -7.14 0.22 25.40
C MET A 45 -8.37 -0.19 24.62
N MET A 46 -8.25 -0.27 23.30
CA MET A 46 -9.37 -0.61 22.40
C MET A 46 -9.30 -2.02 21.86
N SER A 47 -8.08 -2.52 21.58
CA SER A 47 -7.91 -3.83 20.96
C SER A 47 -6.65 -4.52 21.45
N THR A 48 -6.73 -5.85 21.47
CA THR A 48 -5.58 -6.73 21.72
C THR A 48 -5.54 -7.79 20.63
N GLY A 49 -4.34 -8.15 20.19
CA GLY A 49 -4.13 -9.15 19.17
C GLY A 49 -2.77 -9.80 19.28
N THR A 50 -2.43 -10.59 18.27
CA THR A 50 -1.13 -11.24 18.14
C THR A 50 -0.49 -10.82 16.83
N GLY A 51 0.83 -10.74 16.80
CA GLY A 51 1.61 -10.69 15.58
C GLY A 51 2.79 -11.65 15.63
N PHE A 52 3.49 -11.80 14.53
CA PHE A 52 4.74 -12.55 14.49
C PHE A 52 5.77 -11.88 13.57
N ILE A 53 7.03 -11.99 13.97
CA ILE A 53 8.16 -11.34 13.32
C ILE A 53 8.52 -12.13 12.06
N VAL A 54 8.71 -11.44 10.95
CA VAL A 54 9.03 -12.04 9.64
C VAL A 54 10.37 -11.56 9.07
N SER A 55 11.02 -10.60 9.72
CA SER A 55 12.35 -10.12 9.31
C SER A 55 13.22 -9.73 10.51
N THR A 56 14.54 -9.79 10.31
CA THR A 56 15.54 -9.46 11.35
C THR A 56 15.54 -7.98 11.74
N ASP A 57 15.03 -7.12 10.86
CA ASP A 57 14.88 -5.68 11.07
C ASP A 57 13.52 -5.30 11.68
N GLY A 58 12.70 -6.28 12.09
CA GLY A 58 11.53 -6.03 12.93
C GLY A 58 10.21 -5.81 12.19
N ARG A 59 10.02 -6.37 11.00
CA ARG A 59 8.68 -6.45 10.40
C ARG A 59 7.85 -7.50 11.12
N VAL A 60 6.61 -7.16 11.42
CA VAL A 60 5.65 -8.02 12.09
C VAL A 60 4.40 -8.15 11.22
N VAL A 61 3.90 -9.36 11.05
CA VAL A 61 2.61 -9.61 10.40
C VAL A 61 1.54 -9.77 11.47
N THR A 62 0.36 -9.17 11.25
CA THR A 62 -0.83 -9.33 12.08
C THR A 62 -2.11 -9.24 11.23
N ALA A 63 -3.28 -9.30 11.86
CA ALA A 63 -4.57 -9.11 11.19
C ALA A 63 -4.91 -7.61 11.08
N ALA A 64 -5.50 -7.19 9.97
CA ALA A 64 -5.78 -5.77 9.71
C ALA A 64 -6.77 -5.19 10.74
N HIS A 65 -7.81 -5.94 11.10
CA HIS A 65 -8.80 -5.48 12.09
C HIS A 65 -8.21 -5.26 13.50
N VAL A 66 -7.05 -5.83 13.82
CA VAL A 66 -6.36 -5.56 15.09
C VAL A 66 -5.87 -4.11 15.14
N VAL A 67 -5.48 -3.56 13.99
CA VAL A 67 -4.83 -2.25 13.84
C VAL A 67 -5.66 -1.24 13.05
N GLU A 68 -6.95 -1.46 12.84
CA GLU A 68 -7.78 -0.61 11.96
C GLU A 68 -7.94 0.84 12.47
N LYS A 69 -7.90 1.05 13.79
CA LYS A 69 -8.13 2.35 14.44
C LYS A 69 -7.02 2.77 15.40
N TYR A 70 -5.77 2.47 15.09
CA TYR A 70 -4.66 2.69 16.02
C TYR A 70 -4.28 4.18 16.18
N GLN A 71 -4.02 4.62 17.41
CA GLN A 71 -3.20 5.81 17.67
C GLN A 71 -1.78 5.43 18.10
N SER A 72 -1.66 4.41 18.95
CA SER A 72 -0.38 3.80 19.30
C SER A 72 -0.50 2.28 19.39
N ILE A 73 0.60 1.60 19.07
CA ILE A 73 0.71 0.16 19.11
C ILE A 73 1.97 -0.22 19.89
N GLU A 74 1.82 -1.12 20.85
CA GLU A 74 2.93 -1.72 21.62
C GLU A 74 2.95 -3.23 21.38
N ALA A 75 4.13 -3.75 21.05
CA ALA A 75 4.41 -5.18 20.95
C ALA A 75 5.11 -5.66 22.22
N THR A 76 4.54 -6.67 22.87
CA THR A 76 5.13 -7.36 24.03
C THR A 76 5.65 -8.74 23.62
N PHE A 77 6.91 -9.01 23.93
CA PHE A 77 7.66 -10.23 23.63
C PHE A 77 7.49 -11.27 24.75
N ASP A 78 8.00 -12.48 24.54
CA ASP A 78 7.85 -13.61 25.46
C ASP A 78 8.66 -13.50 26.74
N ASP A 79 9.74 -12.74 26.70
CA ASP A 79 10.54 -12.31 27.85
C ASP A 79 9.91 -11.12 28.60
N GLY A 80 8.77 -10.60 28.14
CA GLY A 80 8.10 -9.42 28.69
C GLY A 80 8.63 -8.08 28.17
N THR A 81 9.64 -8.08 27.30
CA THR A 81 10.16 -6.87 26.66
C THR A 81 9.05 -6.20 25.86
N LYS A 82 8.99 -4.87 25.91
CA LYS A 82 8.03 -4.06 25.16
C LYS A 82 8.73 -3.22 24.11
N LYS A 83 8.15 -3.13 22.92
CA LYS A 83 8.63 -2.29 21.81
C LYS A 83 7.47 -1.53 21.20
N LYS A 84 7.72 -0.26 20.88
CA LYS A 84 6.74 0.51 20.10
C LYS A 84 6.74 0.04 18.66
N VAL A 85 5.58 0.15 18.03
CA VAL A 85 5.39 0.01 16.60
C VAL A 85 5.12 1.40 16.05
N PRO A 86 6.16 2.14 15.60
CA PRO A 86 6.01 3.50 15.10
C PRO A 86 5.21 3.58 13.79
N THR A 87 5.09 2.48 13.05
CA THR A 87 4.52 2.50 11.70
C THR A 87 3.80 1.20 11.36
N VAL A 88 2.64 1.34 10.72
CA VAL A 88 1.98 0.29 9.95
C VAL A 88 2.42 0.48 8.50
N GLU A 89 3.29 -0.42 8.00
CA GLU A 89 3.86 -0.32 6.64
C GLU A 89 2.85 -0.68 5.55
N TYR A 90 1.89 -1.54 5.88
CA TYR A 90 0.90 -2.02 4.91
C TYR A 90 -0.36 -2.52 5.60
N VAL A 91 -1.51 -2.27 4.97
CA VAL A 91 -2.81 -2.84 5.37
C VAL A 91 -3.54 -3.30 4.12
N ASP A 92 -3.95 -4.57 4.12
CA ASP A 92 -4.91 -5.14 3.17
C ASP A 92 -6.17 -5.49 3.95
N ALA A 93 -7.15 -4.60 3.90
CA ALA A 93 -8.44 -4.78 4.56
C ALA A 93 -9.30 -5.87 3.91
N GLU A 94 -9.08 -6.20 2.63
CA GLU A 94 -9.84 -7.25 1.94
C GLU A 94 -9.43 -8.64 2.41
N ARG A 95 -8.12 -8.83 2.62
CA ARG A 95 -7.55 -10.10 3.12
C ARG A 95 -7.39 -10.14 4.64
N ASP A 96 -7.64 -9.03 5.32
CA ASP A 96 -7.50 -8.86 6.76
C ASP A 96 -6.05 -9.06 7.26
N ILE A 97 -5.07 -8.50 6.55
CA ILE A 97 -3.64 -8.58 6.90
C ILE A 97 -3.03 -7.19 7.03
N ALA A 98 -2.15 -7.02 8.02
CA ALA A 98 -1.32 -5.84 8.17
C ALA A 98 0.15 -6.21 8.39
N ILE A 99 1.06 -5.34 7.90
CA ILE A 99 2.49 -5.41 8.14
C ILE A 99 2.88 -4.20 8.97
N LEU A 100 3.51 -4.45 10.11
CA LEU A 100 3.94 -3.47 11.08
C LEU A 100 5.47 -3.38 11.09
N LYS A 101 5.99 -2.24 11.53
CA LYS A 101 7.41 -2.02 11.78
C LYS A 101 7.66 -1.72 13.24
N LEU A 102 8.48 -2.55 13.88
CA LEU A 102 9.01 -2.27 15.22
C LEU A 102 10.09 -1.18 15.16
N GLU A 103 10.35 -0.54 16.30
CA GLU A 103 11.55 0.28 16.47
C GLU A 103 12.84 -0.50 16.12
N PRO A 104 13.95 0.17 15.74
CA PRO A 104 15.18 -0.52 15.41
C PRO A 104 15.67 -1.47 16.51
N GLY A 105 16.08 -2.67 16.11
CA GLY A 105 16.54 -3.73 17.01
C GLY A 105 17.00 -4.97 16.24
N THR A 106 17.43 -5.99 16.96
CA THR A 106 17.73 -7.31 16.40
C THR A 106 16.61 -8.27 16.79
N TYR A 107 15.93 -8.81 15.79
CA TYR A 107 14.75 -9.64 16.00
C TYR A 107 14.93 -11.04 15.43
N LYS A 108 14.27 -12.03 16.04
CA LYS A 108 14.25 -13.41 15.58
C LYS A 108 13.01 -13.65 14.71
N PRO A 109 13.14 -13.76 13.38
CA PRO A 109 11.99 -13.99 12.52
C PRO A 109 11.53 -15.45 12.53
N CYS A 110 10.23 -15.64 12.34
CA CYS A 110 9.64 -16.92 11.98
C CYS A 110 10.11 -17.38 10.59
N ALA A 111 10.29 -18.68 10.42
CA ALA A 111 10.40 -19.28 9.09
C ALA A 111 9.01 -19.31 8.43
N LEU A 112 8.92 -18.96 7.15
CA LEU A 112 7.66 -18.97 6.39
C LEU A 112 7.58 -20.21 5.48
N GLY A 113 6.59 -21.07 5.72
CA GLY A 113 6.39 -22.34 5.02
C GLY A 113 5.71 -22.19 3.67
N ASP A 114 5.28 -23.29 3.06
CA ASP A 114 4.53 -23.30 1.81
C ASP A 114 3.11 -23.83 2.04
N SER A 115 2.13 -22.93 2.08
CA SER A 115 0.73 -23.30 2.30
C SER A 115 0.12 -24.13 1.17
N ASN A 116 0.72 -24.15 -0.03
CA ASN A 116 0.24 -24.97 -1.13
C ASN A 116 0.47 -26.47 -0.90
N THR A 117 1.42 -26.81 -0.03
CA THR A 117 1.78 -28.20 0.31
C THR A 117 0.90 -28.80 1.41
N LEU A 118 0.05 -28.00 2.06
CA LEU A 118 -0.84 -28.45 3.12
C LEU A 118 -1.88 -29.45 2.60
N ARG A 119 -2.15 -30.46 3.42
CA ARG A 119 -3.21 -31.45 3.23
C ARG A 119 -4.16 -31.42 4.40
N ASP A 120 -5.41 -31.78 4.13
CA ASP A 120 -6.39 -32.00 5.18
C ASP A 120 -5.87 -33.09 6.13
N GLY A 121 -5.97 -32.85 7.44
CA GLY A 121 -5.42 -33.70 8.49
C GLY A 121 -4.00 -33.38 8.93
N ASP A 122 -3.24 -32.53 8.22
CA ASP A 122 -1.92 -32.10 8.69
C ASP A 122 -2.05 -31.38 10.05
N THR A 123 -1.20 -31.75 11.01
CA THR A 123 -1.20 -31.17 12.36
C THR A 123 -0.66 -29.74 12.34
N VAL A 124 -1.36 -28.85 13.04
CA VAL A 124 -1.01 -27.43 13.13
C VAL A 124 -1.01 -26.95 14.58
N LEU A 125 -0.16 -25.96 14.85
CA LEU A 125 0.00 -25.29 16.14
C LEU A 125 -0.36 -23.81 15.98
N ALA A 126 -1.39 -23.34 16.68
CA ALA A 126 -1.70 -21.92 16.77
C ALA A 126 -1.08 -21.35 18.05
N ILE A 127 -0.42 -20.20 17.95
CA ILE A 127 0.09 -19.45 19.11
C ILE A 127 -0.47 -18.04 19.06
N GLY A 128 -0.98 -17.56 20.20
CA GLY A 128 -1.43 -16.18 20.34
C GLY A 128 -1.52 -15.69 21.78
N SER A 129 -2.07 -14.49 21.96
CA SER A 129 -2.16 -13.79 23.25
C SER A 129 -3.62 -13.47 23.59
N PRO A 130 -4.45 -14.47 23.90
CA PRO A 130 -5.85 -14.24 24.22
C PRO A 130 -5.98 -13.45 25.53
N TYR A 131 -6.69 -12.32 25.52
CA TYR A 131 -6.92 -11.47 26.68
C TYR A 131 -5.65 -10.98 27.40
N GLY A 132 -4.50 -10.90 26.71
CA GLY A 132 -3.21 -10.56 27.32
C GLY A 132 -2.56 -11.69 28.12
N LEU A 133 -3.15 -12.91 28.12
CA LEU A 133 -2.49 -14.14 28.58
C LEU A 133 -1.55 -14.61 27.48
N ALA A 134 -0.39 -13.96 27.45
CA ALA A 134 0.52 -14.07 26.33
C ALA A 134 0.97 -15.53 26.08
N PHE A 135 1.02 -15.90 24.79
CA PHE A 135 1.59 -17.16 24.28
C PHE A 135 0.80 -18.44 24.60
N THR A 136 -0.54 -18.36 24.58
CA THR A 136 -1.39 -19.54 24.58
C THR A 136 -1.16 -20.35 23.30
N SER A 137 -0.82 -21.62 23.48
CA SER A 137 -0.52 -22.56 22.40
C SER A 137 -1.61 -23.62 22.30
N THR A 138 -2.18 -23.81 21.11
CA THR A 138 -3.23 -24.82 20.87
C THR A 138 -2.91 -25.65 19.64
N ILE A 139 -3.21 -26.95 19.72
CA ILE A 139 -2.96 -27.91 18.64
C ILE A 139 -4.27 -28.33 17.98
N GLY A 140 -4.21 -28.58 16.68
CA GLY A 140 -5.33 -29.10 15.90
C GLY A 140 -4.85 -29.62 14.56
N ILE A 141 -5.76 -29.69 13.60
CA ILE A 141 -5.48 -30.12 12.23
C ILE A 141 -5.96 -29.08 11.22
N VAL A 142 -5.41 -29.12 10.02
CA VAL A 142 -6.04 -28.53 8.84
C VAL A 142 -7.32 -29.30 8.54
N SER A 143 -8.45 -28.61 8.59
CA SER A 143 -9.76 -29.20 8.33
C SER A 143 -10.14 -29.13 6.85
N ALA A 144 -9.78 -28.04 6.17
CA ALA A 144 -10.03 -27.82 4.75
C ALA A 144 -9.25 -26.60 4.23
N ARG A 145 -9.07 -26.52 2.91
CA ARG A 145 -8.70 -25.27 2.22
C ARG A 145 -9.93 -24.63 1.57
N ARG A 146 -10.10 -23.32 1.72
CA ARG A 146 -11.27 -22.56 1.25
C ARG A 146 -10.85 -21.33 0.43
N PRO A 147 -11.56 -20.97 -0.64
CA PRO A 147 -11.32 -19.74 -1.39
C PRO A 147 -11.80 -18.48 -0.66
N LEU A 148 -11.19 -17.33 -1.00
CA LEU A 148 -11.48 -15.99 -0.45
C LEU A 148 -12.97 -15.62 -0.57
N ASP A 149 -13.62 -16.11 -1.62
CA ASP A 149 -14.99 -15.80 -2.03
C ASP A 149 -16.08 -16.66 -1.36
N TRP A 150 -15.72 -17.55 -0.42
CA TRP A 150 -16.70 -18.38 0.31
C TRP A 150 -17.77 -17.56 1.06
N GLN A 151 -17.53 -16.26 1.32
CA GLN A 151 -18.53 -15.35 1.91
C GLN A 151 -19.13 -14.31 0.94
N LYS A 152 -18.56 -14.11 -0.25
CA LYS A 152 -19.01 -13.09 -1.22
C LYS A 152 -18.88 -13.66 -2.62
N MET A 153 -19.98 -13.68 -3.39
CA MET A 153 -20.04 -14.15 -4.78
C MET A 153 -19.07 -13.36 -5.72
N LEU A 154 -17.77 -13.63 -5.62
CA LEU A 154 -16.75 -13.15 -6.55
C LEU A 154 -16.64 -14.14 -7.74
N PRO A 155 -15.99 -13.73 -8.85
CA PRO A 155 -15.89 -14.56 -10.05
C PRO A 155 -15.10 -15.86 -9.79
N LYS A 156 -15.55 -16.98 -10.37
CA LYS A 156 -14.89 -18.29 -10.30
C LYS A 156 -13.44 -18.20 -10.82
N GLY A 157 -12.48 -18.68 -10.02
CA GLY A 157 -11.07 -18.86 -10.45
C GLY A 157 -9.98 -18.43 -9.46
N THR A 158 -10.34 -17.86 -8.31
CA THR A 158 -9.36 -17.40 -7.30
C THR A 158 -8.74 -18.57 -6.52
N PRO A 159 -7.42 -18.62 -6.26
CA PRO A 159 -6.78 -19.65 -5.44
C PRO A 159 -7.35 -19.73 -4.01
N PRO A 160 -7.28 -20.89 -3.33
CA PRO A 160 -7.76 -21.03 -1.95
C PRO A 160 -6.93 -20.17 -0.99
N THR A 161 -7.51 -19.11 -0.45
CA THR A 161 -6.84 -18.11 0.39
C THR A 161 -6.93 -18.44 1.88
N TYR A 162 -7.92 -19.23 2.30
CA TYR A 162 -8.13 -19.57 3.70
C TYR A 162 -7.80 -21.03 4.02
N ILE A 163 -7.13 -21.22 5.14
CA ILE A 163 -6.92 -22.50 5.81
C ILE A 163 -7.95 -22.58 6.92
N GLN A 164 -8.89 -23.52 6.80
CA GLN A 164 -9.79 -23.88 7.88
C GLN A 164 -9.05 -24.86 8.81
N PHE A 165 -9.07 -24.63 10.11
CA PHE A 165 -8.36 -25.47 11.08
C PHE A 165 -9.16 -25.64 12.38
N SER A 166 -8.81 -26.67 13.16
CA SER A 166 -9.54 -27.06 14.37
C SER A 166 -8.86 -26.68 15.69
N ALA A 167 -7.62 -26.18 15.68
CA ALA A 167 -6.94 -25.75 16.89
C ALA A 167 -7.73 -24.62 17.57
N ALA A 168 -7.98 -24.74 18.87
CA ALA A 168 -8.84 -23.81 19.59
C ALA A 168 -8.28 -22.38 19.54
N ILE A 169 -9.12 -21.40 19.19
CA ILE A 169 -8.75 -19.98 19.26
C ILE A 169 -9.80 -19.12 19.98
N SER A 170 -9.30 -18.11 20.67
CA SER A 170 -10.09 -17.13 21.44
C SER A 170 -9.76 -15.71 20.98
N PRO A 171 -10.61 -14.72 21.30
CA PRO A 171 -10.28 -13.31 21.09
C PRO A 171 -8.87 -12.99 21.61
N GLY A 172 -8.06 -12.33 20.78
CA GLY A 172 -6.63 -12.05 21.01
C GLY A 172 -5.66 -12.97 20.25
N ASN A 173 -6.11 -14.10 19.70
CA ASN A 173 -5.31 -14.90 18.76
C ASN A 173 -5.29 -14.34 17.33
N SER A 174 -6.15 -13.37 17.02
CA SER A 174 -6.18 -12.69 15.72
C SER A 174 -4.82 -12.08 15.39
N GLY A 175 -4.37 -12.30 14.16
CA GLY A 175 -3.05 -11.94 13.65
C GLY A 175 -1.91 -12.89 14.03
N GLY A 176 -2.19 -13.87 14.90
CA GLY A 176 -1.18 -14.86 15.33
C GLY A 176 -0.84 -15.88 14.25
N PRO A 177 0.36 -16.48 14.32
CA PRO A 177 0.79 -17.51 13.38
C PRO A 177 0.08 -18.84 13.60
N LEU A 178 -0.16 -19.55 12.49
CA LEU A 178 -0.47 -20.97 12.44
C LEU A 178 0.77 -21.70 11.92
N PHE A 179 1.36 -22.59 12.71
CA PHE A 179 2.60 -23.30 12.39
C PHE A 179 2.34 -24.73 11.92
N ASP A 180 3.19 -25.22 11.00
CA ASP A 180 3.39 -26.65 10.80
C ASP A 180 4.27 -27.25 11.91
N LEU A 181 4.37 -28.58 11.97
CA LEU A 181 5.22 -29.23 12.97
C LEU A 181 6.72 -28.91 12.80
N LYS A 182 7.18 -28.43 11.64
CA LYS A 182 8.59 -28.03 11.44
C LYS A 182 8.88 -26.64 12.04
N GLY A 183 7.84 -25.92 12.48
CA GLY A 183 7.91 -24.56 13.00
C GLY A 183 7.93 -23.50 11.91
N ASN A 184 7.45 -23.82 10.71
CA ASN A 184 7.20 -22.84 9.67
C ASN A 184 5.78 -22.31 9.80
N VAL A 185 5.60 -21.01 9.64
CA VAL A 185 4.26 -20.40 9.57
C VAL A 185 3.62 -20.83 8.25
N ILE A 186 2.42 -21.39 8.34
CA ILE A 186 1.60 -21.82 7.19
C ILE A 186 0.33 -20.97 7.04
N GLY A 187 -0.04 -20.16 8.04
CA GLY A 187 -1.09 -19.16 7.90
C GLY A 187 -1.13 -18.11 9.03
N VAL A 188 -2.02 -17.12 8.88
CA VAL A 188 -2.27 -16.04 9.85
C VAL A 188 -3.70 -16.11 10.34
N ASN A 189 -3.92 -16.33 11.63
CA ASN A 189 -5.24 -16.48 12.23
C ASN A 189 -6.04 -15.18 12.11
N VAL A 190 -7.23 -15.19 11.49
CA VAL A 190 -7.99 -13.95 11.23
C VAL A 190 -9.38 -13.95 11.85
N PHE A 191 -10.13 -15.05 11.76
CA PHE A 191 -11.47 -15.11 12.34
C PHE A 191 -11.89 -16.53 12.73
N LYS A 192 -12.92 -16.59 13.57
CA LYS A 192 -13.70 -17.81 13.86
C LYS A 192 -15.17 -17.57 13.57
N ARG A 193 -15.88 -18.61 13.13
CA ARG A 193 -17.35 -18.57 13.06
C ARG A 193 -17.93 -18.62 14.46
N LYS A 194 -18.94 -17.80 14.74
CA LYS A 194 -19.59 -17.76 16.06
C LYS A 194 -20.58 -18.91 16.24
N GLU A 195 -21.08 -19.44 15.13
CA GLU A 195 -22.16 -20.43 15.06
C GLU A 195 -21.66 -21.88 15.16
N GLY A 196 -20.35 -22.12 15.27
CA GLY A 196 -19.80 -23.47 15.38
C GLY A 196 -18.49 -23.51 16.15
N GLU A 197 -18.24 -24.66 16.79
CA GLU A 197 -17.02 -24.90 17.56
C GLU A 197 -15.86 -25.27 16.64
N ASN A 198 -14.68 -24.74 16.93
CA ASN A 198 -13.43 -25.03 16.20
C ASN A 198 -13.53 -24.81 14.67
N LEU A 199 -14.36 -23.85 14.25
CA LEU A 199 -14.45 -23.35 12.88
C LEU A 199 -13.60 -22.09 12.74
N ASN A 200 -12.29 -22.31 12.64
CA ASN A 200 -11.29 -21.24 12.65
C ASN A 200 -10.65 -21.10 11.27
N PHE A 201 -10.27 -19.87 10.92
CA PHE A 201 -9.78 -19.53 9.60
C PHE A 201 -8.51 -18.70 9.68
N ALA A 202 -7.51 -19.13 8.91
CA ALA A 202 -6.25 -18.43 8.74
C ALA A 202 -6.03 -18.07 7.28
N VAL A 203 -5.48 -16.89 7.00
CA VAL A 203 -5.01 -16.53 5.65
C VAL A 203 -3.76 -17.34 5.35
N ALA A 204 -3.72 -17.98 4.18
CA ALA A 204 -2.62 -18.82 3.75
C ALA A 204 -1.30 -18.01 3.64
N ILE A 205 -0.19 -18.56 4.14
CA ILE A 205 1.06 -17.79 4.24
C ILE A 205 1.62 -17.36 2.87
N ASN A 206 1.33 -18.09 1.79
CA ASN A 206 1.80 -17.72 0.46
C ASN A 206 1.19 -16.39 -0.03
N GLU A 207 -0.03 -16.06 0.40
CA GLU A 207 -0.64 -14.75 0.13
C GLU A 207 0.16 -13.64 0.82
N VAL A 208 0.50 -13.85 2.09
CA VAL A 208 1.32 -12.90 2.88
C VAL A 208 2.73 -12.78 2.31
N LYS A 209 3.34 -13.87 1.83
CA LYS A 209 4.65 -13.83 1.15
C LYS A 209 4.63 -12.93 -0.07
N SER A 210 3.53 -12.93 -0.83
CA SER A 210 3.39 -12.02 -1.99
C SER A 210 3.39 -10.55 -1.53
N MET A 211 2.69 -10.23 -0.44
CA MET A 211 2.66 -8.89 0.16
C MET A 211 4.04 -8.48 0.69
N LEU A 212 4.74 -9.38 1.38
CA LEU A 212 6.10 -9.13 1.88
C LEU A 212 7.11 -8.93 0.75
N THR A 213 6.91 -9.61 -0.39
CA THR A 213 7.77 -9.47 -1.58
C THR A 213 7.52 -8.13 -2.25
N ILE A 214 6.25 -7.73 -2.42
CA ILE A 214 5.87 -6.37 -2.83
C ILE A 214 6.57 -5.37 -1.91
N GLN A 215 6.51 -5.57 -0.59
CA GLN A 215 7.15 -4.70 0.39
C GLN A 215 8.70 -4.74 0.43
N ARG A 216 9.32 -5.79 -0.11
CA ARG A 216 10.79 -5.91 -0.21
C ARG A 216 11.29 -5.31 -1.52
N GLN A 217 10.52 -5.42 -2.60
CA GLN A 217 10.76 -4.70 -3.85
C GLN A 217 10.56 -3.20 -3.67
N THR A 218 9.64 -2.80 -2.78
CA THR A 218 9.52 -1.40 -2.32
C THR A 218 10.54 -1.00 -1.25
N GLY A 219 11.29 -1.96 -0.69
CA GLY A 219 12.08 -1.84 0.55
C GLY A 219 13.41 -1.10 0.46
N THR A 220 13.67 -0.33 -0.60
CA THR A 220 14.60 0.80 -0.51
C THR A 220 13.81 2.02 -0.90
N GLU A 221 13.12 2.64 0.06
CA GLU A 221 12.52 3.95 -0.12
C GLU A 221 13.63 4.90 -0.60
N ARG A 222 13.55 5.28 -1.87
CA ARG A 222 14.50 6.17 -2.52
C ARG A 222 13.66 7.30 -3.06
N TRP A 223 13.77 8.45 -2.41
CA TRP A 223 13.27 9.70 -2.97
C TRP A 223 13.84 9.85 -4.38
N VAL A 224 12.95 9.97 -5.34
CA VAL A 224 13.28 10.39 -6.70
C VAL A 224 12.98 11.87 -6.79
N VAL A 225 14.00 12.65 -7.06
CA VAL A 225 13.86 14.09 -7.23
C VAL A 225 14.08 14.42 -8.69
N VAL A 226 13.01 14.83 -9.37
CA VAL A 226 13.04 15.35 -10.73
C VAL A 226 13.17 16.86 -10.62
N SER A 227 14.21 17.41 -11.21
CA SER A 227 14.47 18.86 -11.26
C SER A 227 14.46 19.30 -12.70
N SER A 228 13.59 20.24 -13.05
CA SER A 228 13.41 20.72 -14.42
C SER A 228 13.72 22.21 -14.48
N LYS A 229 14.66 22.59 -15.35
CA LYS A 229 14.99 23.99 -15.63
C LYS A 229 14.09 24.47 -16.75
N ARG A 230 13.26 25.49 -16.47
CA ARG A 230 12.33 26.06 -17.45
C ARG A 230 12.84 27.35 -18.07
N LYS A 231 12.44 27.62 -19.31
CA LYS A 231 12.60 28.91 -20.01
C LYS A 231 11.90 30.04 -19.26
N LYS A 232 10.71 29.76 -18.75
CA LYS A 232 9.95 30.62 -17.85
C LYS A 232 9.80 29.92 -16.48
N PRO A 233 10.68 30.21 -15.52
CA PRO A 233 10.58 29.66 -14.17
C PRO A 233 9.26 30.07 -13.53
N LEU A 234 8.67 29.19 -12.72
CA LEU A 234 7.66 29.62 -11.78
C LEU A 234 8.31 30.46 -10.67
N THR A 235 8.06 31.77 -10.72
CA THR A 235 8.37 32.68 -9.63
C THR A 235 7.18 32.74 -8.67
N ASP A 236 7.43 32.93 -7.37
CA ASP A 236 6.41 32.96 -6.32
C ASP A 236 5.62 31.65 -6.16
N GLN A 237 6.31 30.61 -5.70
CA GLN A 237 5.71 29.33 -5.32
C GLN A 237 5.52 29.26 -3.80
N ALA A 238 4.47 28.57 -3.36
CA ALA A 238 4.22 28.31 -1.95
C ALA A 238 3.59 26.92 -1.78
N TYR A 239 3.79 26.31 -0.61
CA TYR A 239 3.02 25.15 -0.20
C TYR A 239 2.35 25.42 1.14
N VAL A 240 1.23 24.76 1.39
CA VAL A 240 0.55 24.77 2.68
C VAL A 240 0.20 23.35 3.07
N ILE A 241 0.44 23.01 4.33
CA ILE A 241 0.00 21.76 4.92
C ILE A 241 -1.26 22.02 5.73
N TYR A 242 -2.39 21.52 5.26
CA TYR A 242 -3.64 21.52 6.01
C TYR A 242 -3.77 20.21 6.80
N ARG A 243 -4.35 20.28 7.99
CA ARG A 243 -4.64 19.11 8.83
C ARG A 243 -6.13 18.82 8.80
N GLY A 244 -6.49 17.55 8.85
CA GLY A 244 -7.88 17.11 8.84
C GLY A 244 -8.17 16.08 7.76
N GLU A 245 -9.24 15.32 7.98
CA GLU A 245 -9.74 14.30 7.06
C GLU A 245 -10.38 14.93 5.80
N ASN A 246 -10.75 16.20 5.87
CA ASN A 246 -11.49 16.86 4.82
C ASN A 246 -10.86 18.21 4.42
N LEU A 247 -10.24 18.25 3.23
CA LEU A 247 -9.67 19.48 2.67
C LEU A 247 -10.70 20.63 2.58
N MET A 248 -12.00 20.31 2.49
CA MET A 248 -13.04 21.33 2.43
C MET A 248 -13.19 22.14 3.72
N GLU A 249 -12.64 21.67 4.85
CA GLU A 249 -12.53 22.45 6.08
C GLU A 249 -11.62 23.67 5.88
N ALA A 250 -10.59 23.55 5.04
CA ALA A 250 -9.69 24.63 4.68
C ALA A 250 -10.20 25.50 3.51
N LYS A 251 -11.42 25.27 2.98
CA LYS A 251 -11.91 25.93 1.76
C LYS A 251 -11.87 27.47 1.85
N LYS A 252 -12.14 28.04 3.03
CA LYS A 252 -12.10 29.48 3.24
C LYS A 252 -10.68 30.04 3.06
N GLU A 253 -9.70 29.44 3.72
CA GLU A 253 -8.29 29.85 3.61
C GLU A 253 -7.74 29.65 2.20
N ILE A 254 -8.15 28.55 1.54
CA ILE A 254 -7.82 28.30 0.13
C ILE A 254 -8.40 29.41 -0.74
N GLN A 255 -9.68 29.77 -0.56
CA GLN A 255 -10.32 30.83 -1.32
C GLN A 255 -9.64 32.18 -1.12
N GLU A 256 -9.31 32.55 0.12
CA GLU A 256 -8.58 33.78 0.43
C GLU A 256 -7.22 33.85 -0.31
N ARG A 257 -6.53 32.71 -0.47
CA ARG A 257 -5.29 32.67 -1.28
C ARG A 257 -5.58 32.87 -2.77
N LEU A 258 -6.62 32.22 -3.30
CA LEU A 258 -7.02 32.37 -4.69
C LEU A 258 -7.37 33.83 -5.03
N ASP A 259 -8.07 34.51 -4.11
CA ASP A 259 -8.44 35.92 -4.20
C ASP A 259 -7.20 36.83 -4.19
N ASN A 260 -6.15 36.42 -3.48
CA ASN A 260 -4.83 37.09 -3.44
C ASN A 260 -3.92 36.74 -4.64
N GLY A 261 -4.48 36.21 -5.72
CA GLY A 261 -3.78 35.95 -6.98
C GLY A 261 -2.94 34.67 -7.00
N TRP A 262 -3.01 33.83 -5.96
CA TRP A 262 -2.41 32.50 -6.00
C TRP A 262 -3.27 31.54 -6.80
N ARG A 263 -2.64 30.51 -7.39
CA ARG A 263 -3.33 29.44 -8.10
C ARG A 263 -2.84 28.10 -7.60
N ILE A 264 -3.78 27.20 -7.31
CA ILE A 264 -3.47 25.81 -6.98
C ILE A 264 -2.88 25.17 -8.22
N THR A 265 -1.67 24.68 -8.07
CA THR A 265 -0.95 23.96 -9.13
C THR A 265 -1.04 22.46 -8.96
N ASN A 266 -1.11 21.97 -7.72
CA ASN A 266 -1.16 20.54 -7.41
C ASN A 266 -1.73 20.32 -5.98
N LEU A 267 -2.22 19.11 -5.71
CA LEU A 267 -2.76 18.64 -4.44
C LEU A 267 -2.23 17.25 -4.14
N ALA A 268 -1.84 17.00 -2.89
CA ALA A 268 -1.51 15.67 -2.40
C ALA A 268 -2.16 15.41 -1.05
N GLU A 269 -2.58 14.17 -0.83
CA GLU A 269 -3.12 13.70 0.44
C GLU A 269 -2.15 12.72 1.10
N GLY A 270 -2.02 12.81 2.43
CA GLY A 270 -1.47 11.77 3.27
C GLY A 270 -2.39 11.53 4.47
N THR A 271 -2.00 10.63 5.37
CA THR A 271 -2.80 10.30 6.56
C THR A 271 -3.14 11.56 7.37
N ASN A 272 -4.42 11.96 7.34
CA ASN A 272 -4.98 13.13 8.03
C ASN A 272 -4.31 14.49 7.70
N ARG A 273 -3.68 14.59 6.53
CA ARG A 273 -2.92 15.77 6.09
C ARG A 273 -3.04 15.99 4.60
N TRP A 274 -3.05 17.26 4.20
CA TRP A 274 -3.11 17.68 2.81
C TRP A 274 -1.98 18.64 2.52
N VAL A 275 -1.32 18.47 1.38
CA VAL A 275 -0.35 19.43 0.87
C VAL A 275 -0.96 20.08 -0.37
N VAL A 276 -1.06 21.40 -0.35
CA VAL A 276 -1.54 22.20 -1.48
C VAL A 276 -0.40 23.05 -2.00
N LEU A 277 -0.08 22.91 -3.27
CA LEU A 277 0.95 23.68 -3.95
C LEU A 277 0.33 24.86 -4.70
N TYR A 278 0.92 26.03 -4.55
CA TYR A 278 0.46 27.27 -5.14
C TYR A 278 1.56 27.95 -5.96
N ALA A 279 1.16 28.69 -6.98
CA ALA A 279 2.03 29.59 -7.73
C ALA A 279 1.31 30.89 -8.12
N LYS A 280 2.07 31.96 -8.40
CA LYS A 280 1.57 33.16 -9.10
C LYS A 280 2.11 33.24 -10.53
N GLY A 281 1.51 34.11 -11.33
CA GLY A 281 1.98 34.39 -12.70
C GLY A 281 1.72 33.26 -13.70
N ILE A 282 0.92 32.25 -13.34
CA ILE A 282 0.46 31.20 -14.26
C ILE A 282 -0.88 31.56 -14.87
N ASN A 283 -1.16 31.05 -16.07
CA ASN A 283 -2.34 31.37 -16.86
C ASN A 283 -3.58 30.54 -16.46
N TYR A 284 -3.75 30.34 -15.15
CA TYR A 284 -4.96 29.80 -14.55
C TYR A 284 -5.84 30.97 -14.10
N GLY A 285 -7.07 31.03 -14.59
CA GLY A 285 -8.06 32.03 -14.21
C GLY A 285 -8.76 31.65 -12.90
N GLU A 286 -10.07 31.89 -12.84
CA GLU A 286 -10.89 31.54 -11.67
C GLU A 286 -10.76 30.04 -11.35
N GLN A 287 -10.41 29.70 -10.10
CA GLN A 287 -10.31 28.31 -9.64
C GLN A 287 -11.39 27.97 -8.62
N GLN A 288 -11.89 26.74 -8.68
CA GLN A 288 -12.90 26.22 -7.78
C GLN A 288 -12.56 24.81 -7.32
N LEU A 289 -12.60 24.59 -6.00
CA LEU A 289 -12.42 23.28 -5.39
C LEU A 289 -13.78 22.57 -5.26
N PHE A 290 -13.83 21.32 -5.73
CA PHE A 290 -15.00 20.46 -5.67
C PHE A 290 -14.66 19.13 -5.01
N ARG A 291 -15.57 18.62 -4.18
CA ARG A 291 -15.42 17.34 -3.49
C ARG A 291 -16.59 16.41 -3.77
N SER A 292 -16.31 15.14 -4.02
CA SER A 292 -17.34 14.10 -4.25
C SER A 292 -16.88 12.74 -3.76
N THR A 293 -17.75 11.95 -3.15
CA THR A 293 -17.44 10.57 -2.71
C THR A 293 -17.37 9.57 -3.86
N THR A 294 -17.88 9.93 -5.05
CA THR A 294 -17.79 9.16 -6.29
C THR A 294 -17.16 10.00 -7.39
N PHE A 295 -16.61 9.38 -8.43
CA PHE A 295 -15.98 10.14 -9.52
C PHE A 295 -17.04 10.98 -10.26
N PRO A 296 -16.94 12.32 -10.24
CA PRO A 296 -18.08 13.19 -10.57
C PRO A 296 -18.16 13.53 -12.06
N THR A 297 -18.44 12.50 -12.88
CA THR A 297 -18.55 12.61 -14.34
C THR A 297 -19.48 13.74 -14.80
N ASP A 298 -20.68 13.82 -14.24
CA ASP A 298 -21.69 14.78 -14.69
C ASP A 298 -21.31 16.22 -14.32
N GLU A 299 -20.72 16.42 -13.14
CA GLU A 299 -20.21 17.72 -12.74
C GLU A 299 -19.04 18.14 -13.65
N ILE A 300 -18.11 17.23 -13.98
CA ILE A 300 -17.00 17.54 -14.91
C ILE A 300 -17.55 18.00 -16.27
N LYS A 301 -18.50 17.26 -16.85
CA LYS A 301 -19.11 17.61 -18.15
C LYS A 301 -19.83 18.96 -18.09
N LYS A 302 -20.57 19.22 -17.01
CA LYS A 302 -21.23 20.50 -16.76
C LYS A 302 -20.22 21.64 -16.60
N ARG A 303 -19.06 21.39 -15.99
CA ARG A 303 -18.00 22.39 -15.82
C ARG A 303 -17.32 22.69 -17.15
N TRP A 304 -17.03 21.68 -17.96
CA TRP A 304 -16.53 21.84 -19.32
C TRP A 304 -17.46 22.70 -20.19
N SER A 305 -18.78 22.46 -20.15
CA SER A 305 -19.73 23.29 -20.91
C SER A 305 -19.79 24.76 -20.44
N ASN A 306 -19.27 25.05 -19.23
CA ASN A 306 -19.18 26.39 -18.66
C ASN A 306 -17.77 26.97 -18.73
N GLY A 307 -16.88 26.39 -19.55
CA GLY A 307 -15.51 26.89 -19.77
C GLY A 307 -14.54 26.62 -18.63
N TYR A 308 -14.87 25.70 -17.72
CA TYR A 308 -13.96 25.21 -16.69
C TYR A 308 -13.29 23.92 -17.12
N TYR A 309 -12.01 23.77 -16.79
CA TYR A 309 -11.19 22.59 -17.05
C TYR A 309 -10.63 22.05 -15.73
N VAL A 310 -10.44 20.74 -15.64
CA VAL A 310 -9.81 20.09 -14.49
C VAL A 310 -8.31 20.30 -14.58
N THR A 311 -7.68 20.87 -13.56
CA THR A 311 -6.22 21.04 -13.51
C THR A 311 -5.53 19.93 -12.74
N THR A 312 -6.13 19.51 -11.63
CA THR A 312 -5.61 18.45 -10.78
C THR A 312 -6.77 17.77 -10.06
N CYS A 313 -6.63 16.48 -9.81
CA CYS A 313 -7.56 15.72 -8.99
C CYS A 313 -6.78 14.74 -8.11
N VAL A 314 -7.29 14.52 -6.91
CA VAL A 314 -6.74 13.56 -5.95
C VAL A 314 -7.89 12.83 -5.30
N TYR A 315 -7.74 11.54 -5.03
CA TYR A 315 -8.70 10.82 -4.19
C TYR A 315 -8.05 10.40 -2.89
N GLY A 316 -8.72 10.79 -1.81
CA GLY A 316 -8.23 10.68 -0.46
C GLY A 316 -9.36 10.78 0.56
N THR A 317 -9.21 10.12 1.71
CA THR A 317 -10.24 10.06 2.76
C THR A 317 -11.65 9.78 2.20
N ASN A 318 -11.72 8.75 1.34
CA ASN A 318 -12.94 8.29 0.66
C ASN A 318 -13.65 9.32 -0.24
N ALA A 319 -12.94 10.33 -0.77
CA ALA A 319 -13.50 11.30 -1.70
C ALA A 319 -12.50 11.83 -2.73
N TRP A 320 -13.03 12.13 -3.91
CA TRP A 320 -12.38 12.92 -4.95
C TRP A 320 -12.37 14.39 -4.57
N ASN A 321 -11.22 15.02 -4.67
CA ASN A 321 -11.05 16.47 -4.62
C ASN A 321 -10.51 16.91 -5.98
N ILE A 322 -11.22 17.85 -6.61
CA ILE A 322 -10.97 18.27 -7.99
C ILE A 322 -10.86 19.78 -8.01
N VAL A 323 -9.81 20.28 -8.66
CA VAL A 323 -9.64 21.70 -8.93
C VAL A 323 -10.07 21.98 -10.37
N PHE A 324 -11.07 22.83 -10.50
CA PHE A 324 -11.49 23.38 -11.78
C PHE A 324 -10.86 24.75 -11.98
N THR A 325 -10.48 25.09 -13.21
CA THR A 325 -10.05 26.45 -13.58
C THR A 325 -10.71 26.92 -14.87
N LYS A 326 -11.03 28.21 -14.97
CA LYS A 326 -11.16 28.85 -16.27
C LYS A 326 -9.75 29.12 -16.79
N SER A 327 -9.34 28.54 -17.90
CA SER A 327 -8.04 28.82 -18.49
C SER A 327 -8.14 28.90 -20.01
N SER A 328 -7.29 29.74 -20.59
CA SER A 328 -7.11 29.82 -22.04
C SER A 328 -6.14 28.75 -22.58
N GLU A 329 -5.47 28.01 -21.70
CA GLU A 329 -4.47 27.01 -22.08
C GLU A 329 -5.06 25.63 -22.34
N PHE A 330 -6.18 25.28 -21.72
CA PHE A 330 -6.89 24.03 -21.98
C PHE A 330 -7.97 24.25 -23.04
N LYS A 331 -8.17 23.26 -23.92
CA LYS A 331 -9.13 23.38 -25.03
C LYS A 331 -10.16 22.27 -25.10
N ASN A 332 -9.71 21.03 -24.98
CA ASN A 332 -10.54 19.86 -25.23
C ASN A 332 -10.08 18.75 -24.31
N GLN A 333 -10.67 18.72 -23.11
CA GLN A 333 -10.36 17.69 -22.13
C GLN A 333 -11.17 16.42 -22.37
N SER A 334 -10.52 15.29 -22.17
CA SER A 334 -11.11 13.96 -22.21
C SER A 334 -10.58 13.16 -21.04
N TYR A 335 -11.40 12.26 -20.50
CA TYR A 335 -10.95 11.38 -19.43
C TYR A 335 -11.30 9.93 -19.70
N ASN A 336 -10.57 9.04 -19.03
CA ASN A 336 -10.84 7.62 -18.93
C ASN A 336 -10.70 7.18 -17.48
N VAL A 337 -11.65 6.39 -16.98
CA VAL A 337 -11.61 5.79 -15.63
C VAL A 337 -11.66 4.29 -15.81
N ASN A 338 -10.61 3.59 -15.41
CA ASN A 338 -10.49 2.16 -15.63
C ASN A 338 -9.83 1.48 -14.42
N SER A 339 -10.05 0.17 -14.22
CA SER A 339 -9.44 -0.59 -13.12
C SER A 339 -8.05 -1.13 -13.45
N VAL A 340 -7.61 -0.92 -14.70
CA VAL A 340 -6.29 -1.24 -15.27
C VAL A 340 -5.82 -0.10 -16.16
N TYR A 341 -4.50 0.05 -16.33
CA TYR A 341 -3.92 1.06 -17.23
C TYR A 341 -4.32 0.79 -18.69
N ASP A 342 -5.07 1.72 -19.28
CA ASP A 342 -5.60 1.59 -20.63
C ASP A 342 -4.62 2.14 -21.67
N LYS A 343 -3.59 1.33 -21.96
CA LYS A 343 -2.51 1.70 -22.87
C LYS A 343 -3.02 2.06 -24.27
N GLU A 344 -4.01 1.32 -24.78
CA GLU A 344 -4.55 1.53 -26.13
C GLU A 344 -5.28 2.85 -26.23
N TRP A 345 -6.12 3.18 -25.24
CA TRP A 345 -6.80 4.47 -25.19
C TRP A 345 -5.80 5.62 -25.12
N VAL A 346 -4.77 5.51 -24.27
CA VAL A 346 -3.71 6.52 -24.13
C VAL A 346 -2.98 6.74 -25.46
N GLN A 347 -2.56 5.67 -26.13
CA GLN A 347 -1.86 5.74 -27.41
C GLN A 347 -2.74 6.36 -28.51
N LYS A 348 -4.04 6.03 -28.54
CA LYS A 348 -4.99 6.65 -29.46
C LYS A 348 -5.12 8.15 -29.20
N LYS A 349 -5.27 8.56 -27.95
CA LYS A 349 -5.34 9.98 -27.58
C LYS A 349 -4.08 10.75 -27.95
N TRP A 350 -2.90 10.17 -27.76
CA TRP A 350 -1.65 10.76 -28.25
C TRP A 350 -1.63 10.93 -29.77
N ALA A 351 -2.11 9.93 -30.53
CA ALA A 351 -2.24 10.05 -31.98
C ALA A 351 -3.23 11.16 -32.39
N ASP A 352 -4.26 11.40 -31.59
CA ASP A 352 -5.23 12.49 -31.76
C ASP A 352 -4.70 13.87 -31.28
N GLY A 353 -3.45 13.95 -30.82
CA GLY A 353 -2.80 15.19 -30.39
C GLY A 353 -3.13 15.63 -28.96
N PHE A 354 -3.63 14.71 -28.12
CA PHE A 354 -3.83 14.96 -26.70
C PHE A 354 -2.53 14.77 -25.90
N THR A 355 -2.38 15.55 -24.84
CA THR A 355 -1.35 15.40 -23.81
C THR A 355 -2.00 15.08 -22.47
N ILE A 356 -1.25 14.46 -21.55
CA ILE A 356 -1.76 14.21 -20.19
C ILE A 356 -1.85 15.55 -19.47
N ALA A 357 -3.03 15.86 -18.94
CA ALA A 357 -3.28 17.02 -18.11
C ALA A 357 -3.12 16.68 -16.61
N THR A 358 -3.66 15.54 -16.19
CA THR A 358 -3.42 14.94 -14.87
C THR A 358 -3.73 13.44 -14.92
N LEU A 359 -3.09 12.65 -14.05
CA LEU A 359 -3.27 11.20 -14.01
C LEU A 359 -3.31 10.68 -12.57
N GLU A 360 -4.49 10.33 -12.07
CA GLU A 360 -4.62 9.91 -10.68
C GLU A 360 -4.80 8.40 -10.56
N THR A 361 -4.06 7.78 -9.63
CA THR A 361 -4.16 6.36 -9.31
C THR A 361 -4.66 6.24 -7.88
N SER A 362 -5.94 5.92 -7.71
CA SER A 362 -6.51 5.90 -6.37
C SER A 362 -7.71 4.97 -6.25
N GLY A 363 -7.72 4.18 -5.16
CA GLY A 363 -8.64 3.06 -4.99
C GLY A 363 -8.43 1.97 -6.06
N PRO A 364 -9.50 1.35 -6.59
CA PRO A 364 -9.38 0.28 -7.59
C PRO A 364 -9.10 0.80 -9.01
N ASN A 365 -9.12 2.13 -9.23
CA ASN A 365 -9.14 2.74 -10.55
C ASN A 365 -7.96 3.68 -10.82
N ILE A 366 -7.63 3.81 -12.10
CA ILE A 366 -6.75 4.80 -12.69
C ILE A 366 -7.59 5.78 -13.51
N ILE A 367 -7.29 7.08 -13.37
CA ILE A 367 -7.99 8.15 -14.07
C ILE A 367 -7.00 8.88 -14.96
N HIS A 368 -7.14 8.69 -16.27
CA HIS A 368 -6.43 9.48 -17.26
C HIS A 368 -7.26 10.72 -17.57
N LEU A 369 -6.74 11.92 -17.30
CA LEU A 369 -7.29 13.16 -17.82
C LEU A 369 -6.30 13.75 -18.83
N MET A 370 -6.77 14.02 -20.04
CA MET A 370 -5.96 14.51 -21.15
C MET A 370 -6.58 15.74 -21.78
N ASP A 371 -5.76 16.62 -22.34
CA ASP A 371 -6.21 17.81 -23.08
C ASP A 371 -5.60 17.87 -24.48
N GLN A 372 -6.36 18.34 -25.47
CA GLN A 372 -5.87 18.53 -26.82
C GLN A 372 -5.20 19.91 -26.96
N LYS A 373 -3.86 19.89 -27.00
CA LYS A 373 -2.99 21.06 -27.14
C LYS A 373 -3.12 22.06 -25.98
N SER A 374 -2.44 21.74 -24.88
CA SER A 374 -2.13 22.70 -23.83
C SER A 374 -0.64 23.06 -23.83
N ASP A 375 -0.33 24.35 -23.90
CA ASP A 375 0.93 24.85 -23.31
C ASP A 375 0.85 24.79 -21.75
N ALA A 376 -0.35 24.46 -21.22
CA ALA A 376 -0.55 24.19 -19.81
C ALA A 376 0.33 23.04 -19.36
N ARG A 377 0.93 23.24 -18.18
CA ARG A 377 1.71 22.25 -17.44
C ARG A 377 1.05 20.88 -17.52
N VAL A 378 1.81 19.90 -18.00
CA VAL A 378 1.61 18.50 -17.62
C VAL A 378 1.77 18.50 -16.10
N ASP A 379 0.66 18.52 -15.37
CA ASP A 379 0.71 18.39 -13.91
C ASP A 379 0.68 16.92 -13.53
N THR A 380 1.32 16.71 -12.42
CA THR A 380 2.11 15.54 -12.17
C THR A 380 1.65 15.02 -10.82
N SER A 381 0.65 14.17 -10.85
CA SER A 381 0.23 13.39 -9.69
C SER A 381 1.21 12.22 -9.59
N TRP A 382 1.83 12.01 -8.44
CA TRP A 382 2.86 10.99 -8.29
C TRP A 382 2.54 10.15 -7.08
N THR A 383 2.42 8.84 -7.28
CA THR A 383 2.45 7.87 -6.19
C THR A 383 3.88 7.48 -5.88
N THR A 384 4.05 6.79 -4.74
CA THR A 384 5.34 6.27 -4.28
C THR A 384 6.10 5.55 -5.39
N ALA A 385 7.44 5.69 -5.46
CA ALA A 385 8.37 5.22 -6.48
C ALA A 385 9.41 4.23 -5.94
N THR A 386 9.41 2.99 -6.44
CA THR A 386 10.46 2.01 -6.14
C THR A 386 10.96 1.39 -7.44
N GLN A 387 12.21 1.70 -7.80
CA GLN A 387 12.90 1.27 -9.04
C GLN A 387 12.42 1.95 -10.34
N ILE A 388 12.71 3.25 -10.49
CA ILE A 388 12.57 3.96 -11.76
C ILE A 388 13.73 3.59 -12.72
N ASP A 389 13.42 3.31 -13.99
CA ASP A 389 14.40 3.00 -15.04
C ASP A 389 15.27 4.23 -15.40
N GLN A 390 16.43 4.31 -14.75
CA GLN A 390 17.41 5.38 -14.97
C GLN A 390 18.04 5.36 -16.37
N LYS A 391 18.04 4.20 -17.04
CA LYS A 391 18.59 4.09 -18.40
C LYS A 391 17.60 4.73 -19.37
N GLN A 392 16.31 4.39 -19.23
CA GLN A 392 15.25 5.01 -20.02
C GLN A 392 15.23 6.54 -19.87
N ILE A 393 15.38 7.07 -18.65
CA ILE A 393 15.43 8.53 -18.42
C ILE A 393 16.60 9.18 -19.16
N ARG A 394 17.79 8.58 -19.09
CA ARG A 394 18.99 9.12 -19.78
C ARG A 394 18.80 9.11 -21.30
N GLU A 395 18.35 7.99 -21.85
CA GLU A 395 18.09 7.85 -23.30
C GLU A 395 17.00 8.82 -23.80
N LYS A 396 15.99 9.09 -22.98
CA LYS A 396 14.92 10.05 -23.29
C LYS A 396 15.41 11.49 -23.24
N LYS A 397 16.21 11.85 -22.23
CA LYS A 397 16.83 13.17 -22.12
C LYS A 397 17.70 13.50 -23.33
N GLU A 398 18.49 12.53 -23.83
CA GLU A 398 19.30 12.70 -25.07
C GLU A 398 18.45 13.05 -26.29
N LYS A 399 17.20 12.60 -26.32
CA LYS A 399 16.21 12.89 -27.37
C LYS A 399 15.38 14.16 -27.12
N LYS A 400 15.73 14.96 -26.10
CA LYS A 400 14.95 16.10 -25.61
C LYS A 400 13.52 15.74 -25.20
N GLU A 401 13.34 14.53 -24.67
CA GLU A 401 12.10 14.04 -24.08
C GLU A 401 12.30 14.01 -22.56
N PHE A 402 11.58 14.87 -21.83
CA PHE A 402 11.73 15.07 -20.39
C PHE A 402 10.68 14.27 -19.62
N LEU A 403 11.05 13.74 -18.46
CA LEU A 403 10.15 13.03 -17.57
C LEU A 403 9.15 14.02 -16.96
N VAL A 404 7.88 13.88 -17.30
CA VAL A 404 6.81 14.78 -16.85
C VAL A 404 5.83 14.09 -15.90
N SER A 405 5.76 12.76 -15.84
CA SER A 405 4.93 12.07 -14.82
C SER A 405 5.43 10.64 -14.53
N VAL A 406 5.19 10.12 -13.32
CA VAL A 406 5.55 8.76 -12.83
C VAL A 406 4.39 8.33 -11.96
N HIS A 407 3.84 7.18 -12.29
CA HIS A 407 2.76 6.57 -11.54
C HIS A 407 3.14 5.13 -11.21
N ASN A 408 2.79 4.70 -10.00
CA ASN A 408 2.70 3.30 -9.64
C ASN A 408 1.23 2.90 -9.67
N PHE A 409 0.91 1.84 -10.39
CA PHE A 409 -0.40 1.23 -10.27
C PHE A 409 -0.24 -0.27 -10.15
N LYS A 410 -0.64 -0.83 -9.00
CA LYS A 410 -0.59 -2.28 -8.72
C LYS A 410 0.80 -2.91 -8.94
N GLY A 411 1.88 -2.14 -8.71
CA GLY A 411 3.25 -2.60 -8.88
C GLY A 411 3.87 -2.31 -10.25
N ASP A 412 3.09 -1.88 -11.24
CA ASP A 412 3.61 -1.45 -12.55
C ASP A 412 3.92 0.05 -12.57
N TRP A 413 5.09 0.39 -13.13
CA TRP A 413 5.55 1.77 -13.28
C TRP A 413 5.19 2.34 -14.65
N LEU A 414 4.55 3.50 -14.63
CA LEU A 414 4.32 4.30 -15.83
C LEU A 414 5.18 5.56 -15.79
N LEU A 415 6.19 5.63 -16.65
CA LEU A 415 6.98 6.85 -16.88
C LEU A 415 6.46 7.60 -18.11
N VAL A 416 5.98 8.82 -17.91
CA VAL A 416 5.49 9.69 -18.97
C VAL A 416 6.58 10.69 -19.34
N PHE A 417 7.00 10.66 -20.61
CA PHE A 417 7.96 11.60 -21.16
C PHE A 417 7.29 12.50 -22.20
N ALA A 418 7.62 13.78 -22.20
CA ALA A 418 7.12 14.74 -23.17
C ALA A 418 8.25 15.62 -23.72
N ARG A 419 8.08 16.08 -24.96
CA ARG A 419 8.88 17.19 -25.51
C ARG A 419 8.19 18.48 -25.07
N ASP A 420 8.61 18.99 -23.94
CA ASP A 420 8.10 20.27 -23.42
C ASP A 420 9.00 21.41 -23.95
N PRO A 421 8.48 22.32 -24.78
CA PRO A 421 9.26 23.43 -25.30
C PRO A 421 9.73 24.40 -24.21
N GLU A 422 9.10 24.39 -23.03
CA GLU A 422 9.46 25.22 -21.90
C GLU A 422 10.54 24.60 -21.01
N ILE A 423 10.84 23.30 -21.10
CA ILE A 423 11.92 22.65 -20.34
C ILE A 423 13.22 22.70 -21.15
N GLU A 424 14.25 23.34 -20.59
CA GLU A 424 15.59 23.43 -21.19
C GLU A 424 16.50 22.29 -20.75
N ASP A 425 16.38 21.88 -19.48
CA ASP A 425 17.20 20.84 -18.89
C ASP A 425 16.42 20.11 -17.78
N GLN A 426 16.79 18.87 -17.51
CA GLN A 426 16.21 18.09 -16.43
C GLN A 426 17.25 17.17 -15.79
N SER A 427 17.27 17.09 -14.46
CA SER A 427 18.06 16.11 -13.74
C SER A 427 17.19 15.28 -12.81
N VAL A 428 17.46 13.98 -12.74
CA VAL A 428 16.75 13.05 -11.84
C VAL A 428 17.77 12.49 -10.87
N THR A 429 17.58 12.75 -9.58
CA THR A 429 18.45 12.27 -8.51
C THR A 429 17.70 11.33 -7.58
N PHE A 430 18.45 10.45 -6.93
CA PHE A 430 17.92 9.43 -6.02
C PHE A 430 18.56 9.60 -4.65
N GLY A 431 17.77 9.57 -3.58
CA GLY A 431 18.28 9.76 -2.22
C GLY A 431 17.49 8.96 -1.19
N ASN A 432 18.17 8.54 -0.11
CA ASN A 432 17.53 7.81 0.98
C ASN A 432 16.93 8.76 2.06
N VAL A 433 17.13 10.07 1.90
CA VAL A 433 16.68 11.11 2.83
C VAL A 433 15.99 12.22 2.03
N TYR A 434 14.89 12.76 2.55
CA TYR A 434 14.16 13.86 1.92
C TYR A 434 15.06 15.11 1.86
N PRO A 435 15.42 15.63 0.68
CA PRO A 435 16.49 16.63 0.57
C PRO A 435 15.95 18.08 0.66
N GLU A 436 15.27 18.42 1.76
CA GLU A 436 14.55 19.69 1.92
C GLU A 436 15.39 20.94 1.61
N GLU A 437 16.56 21.08 2.23
CA GLU A 437 17.41 22.26 2.05
C GLU A 437 17.98 22.36 0.63
N TRP A 438 18.23 21.21 -0.02
CA TRP A 438 18.61 21.19 -1.42
C TRP A 438 17.45 21.66 -2.31
N ILE A 439 16.22 21.19 -2.06
CA ILE A 439 15.02 21.59 -2.82
C ILE A 439 14.84 23.11 -2.75
N LYS A 440 14.89 23.69 -1.54
CA LYS A 440 14.82 25.15 -1.34
C LYS A 440 15.92 25.89 -2.09
N ALA A 441 17.14 25.34 -2.13
CA ALA A 441 18.25 25.93 -2.86
C ALA A 441 18.04 25.87 -4.39
N GLN A 442 17.42 24.82 -4.91
CA GLN A 442 17.10 24.71 -6.34
C GLN A 442 15.96 25.64 -6.76
N TRP A 443 14.93 25.81 -5.92
CA TRP A 443 13.87 26.82 -6.15
C TRP A 443 14.45 28.22 -6.28
N LYS A 444 15.41 28.60 -5.43
CA LYS A 444 16.12 29.90 -5.53
C LYS A 444 16.91 30.05 -6.84
N LYS A 445 17.27 28.94 -7.49
CA LYS A 445 17.96 28.92 -8.79
C LYS A 445 16.98 28.83 -9.98
N GLY A 446 15.66 28.90 -9.73
CA GLY A 446 14.63 28.84 -10.77
C GLY A 446 14.38 27.44 -11.33
N TRP A 447 14.75 26.38 -10.60
CA TRP A 447 14.41 25.01 -10.97
C TRP A 447 13.06 24.62 -10.40
N ASP A 448 12.23 23.99 -11.21
CA ASP A 448 11.02 23.30 -10.75
C ASP A 448 11.40 21.93 -10.19
N ILE A 449 10.95 21.64 -8.98
CA ILE A 449 11.32 20.42 -8.26
C ILE A 449 10.10 19.57 -7.97
N THR A 450 10.19 18.31 -8.37
CA THR A 450 9.24 17.25 -8.07
C THR A 450 9.94 16.22 -7.21
N VAL A 451 9.31 15.81 -6.12
CA VAL A 451 9.82 14.77 -5.22
C VAL A 451 8.81 13.62 -5.19
N ILE A 452 9.30 12.40 -5.44
CA ILE A 452 8.51 11.17 -5.45
C ILE A 452 9.12 10.25 -4.39
N ARG A 453 8.33 9.69 -3.47
CA ARG A 453 8.84 8.87 -2.37
C ARG A 453 8.99 7.40 -2.73
#